data_AF-B1YFZ1-F1
#
_entry.id   AF-B1YFZ1-F1
#
_cell.length_a   1.000
_cell.length_b   1.000
_cell.length_c   1.000
_cell.angle_alpha   90.00
_cell.angle_beta   90.00
_cell.angle_gamma   90.00
#
_symmetry.space_group_name_H-M   'P 1'
#
loop_
_entity.id
_entity.type
_entity.pdbx_description
1 polymer ?
#
loop_
_entity_poly.entity_id
_entity_poly.type
_entity_poly.pdbx_seq_one_letter_code
_entity_poly.pdbx_strand_id
1 'polypeptide(L)' 'MELSKLTSKGQITIPKKIRQALQVEEGDRVAFIEEDGFVIMAKADLQQLHDLQDILSDEKFKSLIQKAHHHL' A
#
# COMPACT_ATOMS: atom_id res chain seq x y z
N MET A 1 -2.06 12.39 -9.29
CA MET A 1 -2.91 11.48 -8.50
C MET A 1 -3.76 10.69 -9.47
N GLU A 2 -3.68 9.36 -9.46
CA GLU A 2 -4.61 8.50 -10.22
C GLU A 2 -5.75 8.09 -9.29
N LEU A 3 -6.98 8.10 -9.79
CA LEU A 3 -8.19 7.80 -9.03
C LEU A 3 -8.82 6.52 -9.56
N SER A 4 -9.29 5.68 -8.65
CA SER A 4 -10.03 4.46 -8.98
C SER A 4 -11.38 4.47 -8.29
N LYS A 5 -12.41 3.99 -8.99
CA LYS A 5 -13.75 3.86 -8.43
C LYS A 5 -13.90 2.53 -7.69
N LEU A 6 -14.49 2.58 -6.49
CA LEU A 6 -14.97 1.38 -5.81
C LEU A 6 -16.24 0.88 -6.49
N THR A 7 -16.25 -0.37 -6.94
CA THR A 7 -17.45 -0.99 -7.50
C THR A 7 -18.45 -1.33 -6.40
N SER A 8 -19.71 -1.60 -6.78
CA SER A 8 -20.74 -2.07 -5.84
C SER A 8 -20.39 -3.40 -5.16
N LYS A 9 -19.43 -4.15 -5.71
CA LYS A 9 -18.93 -5.41 -5.16
C LYS A 9 -17.69 -5.23 -4.28
N GLY A 10 -17.30 -3.99 -3.98
CA GLY A 10 -16.13 -3.70 -3.14
C GLY A 10 -14.79 -3.88 -3.85
N GLN A 11 -14.76 -3.93 -5.19
CA GLN A 11 -13.50 -4.06 -5.95
C GLN A 11 -12.98 -2.68 -6.34
N ILE A 12 -11.65 -2.52 -6.32
CA ILE A 12 -10.96 -1.37 -6.89
C ILE A 12 -10.07 -1.83 -8.04
N THR A 13 -9.98 -1.03 -9.10
CA THR A 13 -9.00 -1.25 -10.16
C THR A 13 -7.66 -0.65 -9.74
N ILE A 14 -6.57 -1.39 -9.83
CA ILE A 14 -5.22 -0.82 -9.70
C ILE A 14 -4.81 -0.31 -11.10
N PRO A 15 -4.64 1.01 -11.30
CA PRO A 15 -4.29 1.54 -12.61
C PRO A 15 -2.94 1.01 -13.10
N LYS A 16 -2.73 0.99 -14.43
CA LYS A 16 -1.54 0.37 -15.04
C LYS A 16 -0.23 0.87 -14.45
N LYS A 17 -0.10 2.19 -14.24
CA LYS A 17 1.11 2.79 -13.68
C LYS A 17 1.38 2.32 -12.25
N ILE A 18 0.34 2.17 -11.44
CA ILE A 18 0.45 1.69 -10.06
C ILE A 18 0.80 0.19 -10.04
N ARG A 19 0.20 -0.63 -10.92
CA ARG A 19 0.59 -2.05 -11.05
C ARG A 19 2.06 -2.23 -11.40
N GLN A 20 2.57 -1.40 -12.31
CA GLN A 20 3.99 -1.40 -12.69
C GLN A 20 4.90 -1.01 -11.52
N ALA A 21 4.50 0.00 -10.73
CA ALA A 21 5.24 0.39 -9.54
C ALA A 21 5.26 -0.70 -8.46
N LEU A 22 4.14 -1.42 -8.30
CA LEU A 22 4.01 -2.56 -7.38
C LEU A 22 4.64 -3.85 -7.93
N GLN A 23 5.00 -3.89 -9.21
CA GLN A 23 5.51 -5.09 -9.91
C GLN A 23 4.56 -6.29 -9.78
N VAL A 24 3.25 -6.03 -9.93
CA VAL A 24 2.20 -7.04 -9.85
C VAL A 24 1.56 -7.32 -11.19
N GLU A 25 1.33 -8.59 -11.45
CA GLU A 25 0.69 -9.15 -12.62
C GLU A 25 -0.56 -9.96 -12.24
N GLU A 26 -1.23 -10.54 -13.24
CA GLU A 26 -2.37 -11.41 -12.98
C GLU A 26 -1.95 -12.65 -12.20
N GLY A 27 -2.73 -13.02 -11.18
CA GLY A 27 -2.43 -14.15 -10.29
C GLY A 27 -1.52 -13.81 -9.11
N ASP A 28 -0.86 -12.65 -9.12
CA ASP A 28 -0.13 -12.16 -7.96
C ASP A 28 -1.08 -11.77 -6.82
N ARG A 29 -0.54 -11.85 -5.61
CA ARG A 29 -1.21 -11.39 -4.40
C ARG A 29 -0.69 -10.01 -4.00
N VAL A 30 -1.58 -9.17 -3.49
CA VAL A 30 -1.27 -7.87 -2.91
C VAL A 30 -1.64 -7.93 -1.43
N ALA A 31 -0.72 -7.53 -0.57
CA ALA A 31 -0.98 -7.32 0.84
C ALA A 31 -1.45 -5.89 1.08
N PHE A 32 -2.38 -5.74 2.00
CA PHE A 32 -2.89 -4.47 2.50
C PHE A 32 -2.52 -4.37 3.97
N ILE A 33 -1.80 -3.31 4.33
CA ILE A 33 -1.35 -3.07 5.70
C ILE A 33 -1.92 -1.72 6.13
N GLU A 34 -2.59 -1.71 7.26
CA GLU A 34 -3.16 -0.49 7.85
C GLU A 34 -2.15 0.09 8.85
N GLU A 35 -1.80 1.37 8.68
CA GLU A 35 -0.89 2.10 9.56
C GLU A 35 -1.38 3.54 9.70
N ASP A 36 -1.75 3.94 10.92
CA ASP A 36 -2.21 5.28 11.29
C ASP A 36 -3.20 5.93 10.30
N GLY A 37 -4.27 5.19 9.97
CA GLY A 37 -5.33 5.66 9.07
C GLY A 37 -4.99 5.60 7.58
N PHE A 38 -3.79 5.16 7.22
CA PHE A 38 -3.39 4.88 5.84
C PHE A 38 -3.44 3.39 5.54
N VAL A 39 -3.72 3.07 4.27
CA VAL A 39 -3.60 1.70 3.74
C VAL A 39 -2.41 1.66 2.78
N ILE A 40 -1.41 0.87 3.13
CA ILE A 40 -0.21 0.63 2.33
C ILE A 40 -0.40 -0.67 1.57
N MET A 41 -0.13 -0.64 0.27
CA MET A 41 -0.19 -1.81 -0.61
C MET A 41 1.20 -2.27 -0.99
N ALA A 42 1.44 -3.58 -0.94
CA ALA A 42 2.67 -4.19 -1.41
C ALA A 42 2.40 -5.54 -2.08
N LYS A 43 3.30 -5.98 -2.96
CA LYS A 43 3.26 -7.34 -3.48
C LYS A 43 3.44 -8.32 -2.32
N ALA A 44 2.57 -9.33 -2.24
CA ALA A 44 2.59 -10.31 -1.16
C ALA A 44 3.54 -11.46 -1.48
N ASP A 45 4.83 -11.12 -1.59
CA ASP A 45 5.92 -12.08 -1.52
C ASP A 45 6.58 -11.98 -0.12
N LEU A 46 7.32 -13.00 0.30
CA LEU A 46 7.85 -13.03 1.66
C LEU A 46 8.95 -11.98 1.90
N GLN A 47 9.75 -11.67 0.89
CA GLN A 47 10.89 -10.76 1.02
C GLN A 47 10.41 -9.30 1.09
N GLN A 48 9.55 -8.86 0.19
CA GLN A 48 9.01 -7.51 0.17
C GLN A 48 8.11 -7.25 1.37
N LEU A 49 7.42 -8.27 1.90
CA LEU A 49 6.68 -8.14 3.16
C LEU A 49 7.60 -7.99 4.37
N HIS A 50 8.72 -8.70 4.42
CA HIS A 50 9.72 -8.53 5.49
C HIS A 50 10.33 -7.13 5.43
N ASP A 51 10.81 -6.72 4.25
CA ASP A 51 11.42 -5.41 4.04
C ASP A 51 10.44 -4.29 4.40
N LEU A 52 9.15 -4.46 4.06
CA LEU A 52 8.13 -3.49 4.41
C LEU A 52 7.86 -3.44 5.92
N GLN A 53 7.88 -4.58 6.62
CA GLN A 53 7.75 -4.60 8.09
C GLN A 53 8.91 -3.88 8.78
N ASP A 54 10.12 -4.04 8.28
CA ASP A 54 11.30 -3.33 8.79
C ASP A 54 11.15 -1.81 8.59
N ILE A 55 10.71 -1.39 7.40
CA ILE A 55 10.46 0.03 7.08
C ILE A 55 9.33 0.59 7.95
N LEU A 56 8.24 -0.15 8.14
CA LEU A 56 7.12 0.27 8.98
C LEU A 56 7.50 0.34 10.46
N SER A 57 8.46 -0.48 10.88
CA SER A 57 8.98 -0.48 12.25
C SER A 57 9.92 0.70 12.52
N ASP A 58 10.45 1.35 11.47
CA ASP A 58 11.33 2.50 11.60
C ASP A 58 10.61 3.72 12.20
N GLU A 59 11.15 4.23 13.30
CA GLU A 59 10.54 5.33 14.06
C GLU A 59 10.44 6.64 13.28
N LYS A 60 11.39 6.90 12.36
CA LYS A 60 11.34 8.08 11.50
C LYS A 60 10.20 7.95 10.49
N PHE A 61 10.00 6.76 9.94
CA PHE A 61 8.88 6.47 9.04
C PHE A 61 7.53 6.59 9.75
N LYS A 62 7.37 5.99 10.94
CA LYS A 62 6.15 6.14 11.76
C LYS A 62 5.83 7.61 12.04
N SER A 63 6.83 8.39 12.45
CA SER A 63 6.64 9.83 12.71
C SER A 63 6.22 10.60 11.46
N LEU A 64 6.71 10.22 10.28
CA LEU A 64 6.30 10.82 9.00
C LEU A 64 4.84 10.52 8.68
N ILE A 65 4.40 9.27 8.84
CA ILE A 65 3.00 8.89 8.62
C ILE A 65 2.08 9.63 9.60
N GLN A 66 2.44 9.69 10.88
CA GLN A 66 1.67 10.43 11.90
C GLN A 66 1.49 11.91 11.59
N LYS A 67 2.56 12.57 11.12
CA LYS A 67 2.46 13.96 10.68
C LYS A 67 1.57 14.11 9.46
N ALA A 68 1.64 13.18 8.52
CA ALA A 68 0.78 13.21 7.34
C ALA A 68 -0.70 13.03 7.71
N HIS A 69 -1.02 12.13 8.64
CA HIS A 69 -2.39 11.91 9.12
C HIS A 69 -2.98 13.18 9.77
N HIS A 70 -2.20 13.91 10.57
CA HIS A 70 -2.67 15.15 11.21
C HIS A 70 -2.88 16.33 10.25
N HIS A 71 -2.40 16.24 9.01
CA HIS A 71 -2.50 17.31 8.01
C HIS A 71 -3.49 17.00 6.87
N LEU A 72 -4.14 15.84 6.92
CA LEU A 72 -5.24 15.45 6.02
C LEU A 72 -6.59 15.60 6.71
#